data_AF-A0A973DCB2-F1
#
_entry.id   AF-A0A973DCB2-F1
#
_cell.length_a   1.000
_cell.length_b   1.000
_cell.length_c   1.000
_cell.angle_alpha   90.00
_cell.angle_beta   90.00
_cell.angle_gamma   90.00
#
_symmetry.space_group_name_H-M   'P 1'
#
loop_
_entity.id
_entity.type
_entity.pdbx_description
1 polymer ?
#
loop_
_entity_poly.entity_id
_entity_poly.type
_entity_poly.pdbx_seq_one_letter_code
_entity_poly.pdbx_strand_id
1 'polypeptide(L)' 'MNRQALISRLHGYEQLSEIAHAIEILATSRGEDLSNSEIGDVWERVSKAIDIKFSDDEEHDAWTLEAELSAAYQCES' A
#
# COMPACT_ATOMS: atom_id res chain seq x y z
N MET A 1 1.81 -9.95 -6.15
CA MET A 1 1.48 -8.56 -6.52
C MET A 1 2.74 -7.89 -7.04
N ASN A 2 2.69 -7.19 -8.18
CA ASN A 2 3.88 -6.59 -8.78
C ASN A 2 4.31 -5.30 -8.05
N ARG A 3 5.60 -5.23 -7.70
CA ARG A 3 6.17 -4.14 -6.89
C ARG A 3 6.21 -2.80 -7.60
N GLN A 4 6.66 -2.76 -8.85
CA GLN A 4 6.78 -1.51 -9.60
C GLN A 4 5.40 -0.90 -9.88
N ALA A 5 4.41 -1.75 -10.16
CA ALA A 5 3.02 -1.31 -10.31
C ALA A 5 2.46 -0.71 -9.02
N LEU A 6 2.72 -1.33 -7.86
CA LEU A 6 2.28 -0.81 -6.57
C LEU A 6 2.97 0.52 -6.22
N ILE A 7 4.30 0.62 -6.39
CA ILE A 7 5.04 1.87 -6.17
C ILE A 7 4.46 3.01 -7.03
N SER A 8 4.18 2.72 -8.30
CA SER A 8 3.59 3.73 -9.21
C SER A 8 2.23 4.23 -8.74
N ARG A 9 1.39 3.37 -8.16
CA ARG A 9 0.11 3.77 -7.56
C ARG A 9 0.30 4.58 -6.28
N LEU A 10 1.22 4.15 -5.41
CA LEU A 10 1.50 4.82 -4.13
C LEU A 10 2.04 6.24 -4.32
N HIS A 11 2.78 6.51 -5.41
CA HIS A 11 3.25 7.86 -5.73
C HIS A 11 2.11 8.89 -5.86
N GLY A 12 0.89 8.47 -6.22
CA GLY A 12 -0.29 9.36 -6.24
C GLY A 12 -0.66 9.92 -4.86
N TYR A 13 -0.13 9.33 -3.79
CA TYR A 13 -0.42 9.68 -2.41
C TYR A 13 0.85 9.94 -1.57
N GLU A 14 2.00 10.17 -2.21
CA GLU A 14 3.31 10.33 -1.53
C GLU A 14 3.36 11.49 -0.53
N GLN A 15 2.44 12.45 -0.60
CA GLN A 15 2.29 13.51 0.40
C GLN A 15 1.89 12.97 1.78
N LEU A 16 1.37 11.75 1.87
CA LEU A 16 1.06 11.09 3.14
C LEU A 16 2.32 10.37 3.64
N SER A 17 2.82 10.78 4.80
CA SER A 17 4.13 10.33 5.31
C SER A 17 4.27 8.81 5.43
N GLU A 18 3.20 8.11 5.81
CA GLU A 18 3.20 6.64 5.91
C GLU A 18 3.27 5.98 4.52
N ILE A 19 2.68 6.61 3.49
CA ILE A 19 2.77 6.14 2.11
C ILE A 19 4.16 6.39 1.53
N ALA A 20 4.76 7.55 1.81
CA ALA A 20 6.15 7.82 1.44
C ALA A 20 7.09 6.75 2.03
N HIS A 21 6.90 6.39 3.29
CA HIS A 21 7.70 5.36 3.93
C HIS A 21 7.45 3.95 3.32
N ALA A 22 6.21 3.63 2.98
CA ALA A 22 5.89 2.39 2.26
C ALA A 22 6.62 2.31 0.90
N ILE A 23 6.71 3.43 0.16
CA ILE A 23 7.48 3.50 -1.09
C ILE A 23 8.97 3.23 -0.84
N GLU A 24 9.56 3.82 0.20
CA GLU A 24 10.97 3.60 0.54
C GLU A 24 11.27 2.14 0.89
N ILE A 25 10.39 1.49 1.67
CA ILE A 25 10.51 0.06 2.01
C ILE A 25 10.46 -0.78 0.72
N LEU A 26 9.50 -0.51 -0.16
CA LEU A 26 9.38 -1.23 -1.42
C LEU A 26 10.58 -1.01 -2.34
N ALA A 27 11.13 0.20 -2.37
CA ALA A 27 12.28 0.56 -3.22
C ALA A 27 13.62 -0.07 -2.74
N THR A 28 13.74 -0.38 -1.45
CA THR A 28 14.96 -0.98 -0.87
C THR A 28 15.00 -2.51 -0.97
N SER A 29 13.84 -3.14 -1.19
CA SER A 29 13.73 -4.58 -1.34
C SER A 29 14.11 -5.08 -2.73
N ARG A 30 14.51 -6.35 -2.84
CA ARG A 30 14.95 -6.99 -4.08
C ARG A 30 13.94 -8.06 -4.49
N GLY A 31 13.20 -7.81 -5.57
CA GLY A 31 12.25 -8.76 -6.14
C GLY A 31 11.18 -8.07 -6.96
N GLU A 32 10.74 -8.70 -8.04
CA GLU A 32 9.66 -8.18 -8.89
C GLU A 32 8.31 -8.23 -8.16
N ASP A 33 8.08 -9.30 -7.40
CA ASP A 33 6.90 -9.48 -6.56
C ASP A 33 7.15 -9.09 -5.11
N LEU A 34 6.08 -8.73 -4.41
CA LEU A 34 6.08 -8.58 -2.96
C LEU A 34 5.97 -9.94 -2.26
N SER A 35 6.76 -10.12 -1.21
CA SER A 35 6.55 -11.18 -0.23
C SER A 35 5.39 -10.84 0.71
N ASN A 36 4.76 -11.87 1.31
CA ASN A 36 3.61 -11.65 2.20
C ASN A 36 3.89 -10.67 3.34
N SER A 37 5.09 -10.73 3.93
CA SER A 37 5.51 -9.79 4.99
C SER A 37 5.58 -8.34 4.50
N GLU A 38 6.03 -8.12 3.27
CA GLU A 38 6.04 -6.77 2.67
C GLU A 38 4.62 -6.29 2.35
N ILE A 39 3.75 -7.20 1.89
CA ILE A 39 2.34 -6.88 1.66
C ILE A 39 1.70 -6.43 2.99
N GLY A 40 1.94 -7.16 4.08
CA GLY A 40 1.41 -6.82 5.40
C GLY A 40 1.88 -5.45 5.92
N ASP A 41 3.19 -5.16 5.87
CA ASP A 41 3.76 -3.87 6.32
C ASP A 41 3.23 -2.70 5.47
N VAL A 42 3.20 -2.86 4.14
CA VAL A 42 2.66 -1.82 3.25
C VAL A 42 1.16 -1.61 3.47
N TRP A 43 0.40 -2.70 3.62
CA TRP A 43 -1.03 -2.64 3.89
C TRP A 43 -1.34 -1.85 5.16
N GLU A 44 -0.66 -2.14 6.28
CA GLU A 44 -0.88 -1.45 7.55
C GLU A 44 -0.64 0.06 7.43
N ARG A 45 0.45 0.46 6.75
CA ARG A 45 0.81 1.86 6.52
C ARG A 45 -0.19 2.58 5.63
N VAL A 46 -0.58 1.94 4.53
CA VAL A 46 -1.54 2.49 3.56
C VAL A 46 -2.90 2.63 4.23
N SER A 47 -3.37 1.62 4.93
CA SER A 47 -4.64 1.63 5.67
C SER A 47 -4.69 2.77 6.68
N LYS A 48 -3.65 2.93 7.51
CA LYS A 48 -3.53 4.04 8.45
C LYS A 48 -3.51 5.42 7.78
N ALA A 49 -2.80 5.57 6.66
CA ALA A 49 -2.73 6.83 5.94
C ALA A 49 -4.10 7.24 5.35
N ILE A 50 -4.81 6.27 4.81
CA ILE A 50 -6.12 6.46 4.18
C ILE A 50 -7.17 6.75 5.25
N ASP A 51 -7.20 6.00 6.35
CA ASP A 51 -8.12 6.23 7.45
C ASP A 51 -8.00 7.67 7.99
N ILE A 52 -6.77 8.19 8.13
CA ILE A 52 -6.57 9.58 8.59
C ILE A 52 -7.02 10.62 7.57
N LYS A 53 -6.86 10.36 6.27
CA LYS A 53 -7.02 11.39 5.22
C LYS A 53 -8.37 11.36 4.51
N PHE A 54 -8.95 10.18 4.38
CA PHE A 54 -10.09 9.88 3.51
C PHE A 54 -11.19 9.11 4.26
N SER A 55 -11.22 9.14 5.61
CA SER A 55 -12.30 8.53 6.42
C SER A 55 -13.69 8.99 6.00
N ASP A 56 -13.81 10.24 5.58
CA ASP A 56 -15.09 10.87 5.23
C ASP A 56 -15.43 10.71 3.73
N ASP A 57 -14.57 10.06 2.95
CA ASP A 57 -14.72 9.84 1.51
C ASP A 57 -14.55 8.33 1.20
N GLU A 58 -15.57 7.55 1.53
CA GLU A 58 -15.58 6.09 1.35
C GLU A 58 -15.53 5.66 -0.13
N GLU A 59 -15.83 6.56 -1.07
CA GLU A 59 -15.75 6.31 -2.52
C GLU A 59 -14.37 6.62 -3.11
N HIS A 60 -13.43 7.12 -2.29
CA HIS A 60 -12.09 7.48 -2.74
C HIS A 60 -11.32 6.26 -3.26
N ASP A 61 -10.60 6.43 -4.37
CA ASP A 61 -9.87 5.35 -5.06
C ASP A 61 -8.80 4.68 -4.18
N ALA A 62 -8.27 5.41 -3.20
CA ALA A 62 -7.37 4.91 -2.18
C ALA A 62 -7.95 3.71 -1.40
N TRP A 63 -9.26 3.68 -1.11
CA TRP A 63 -9.90 2.53 -0.46
C TRP A 63 -9.88 1.26 -1.33
N THR A 64 -9.88 1.41 -2.66
CA THR A 64 -9.66 0.27 -3.57
C THR A 64 -8.25 -0.28 -3.43
N LEU A 65 -7.23 0.59 -3.29
CA LEU A 65 -5.85 0.15 -3.06
C LEU A 65 -5.70 -0.58 -1.73
N GLU A 66 -6.34 -0.10 -0.67
CA GLU A 66 -6.36 -0.75 0.65
C GLU A 66 -6.95 -2.15 0.57
N ALA A 67 -8.11 -2.30 -0.09
CA ALA A 67 -8.78 -3.58 -0.24
C ALA A 67 -7.95 -4.59 -1.05
N GLU A 68 -7.28 -4.14 -2.11
CA GLU A 68 -6.37 -4.98 -2.90
C GLU A 68 -5.18 -5.50 -2.07
N LEU A 69 -4.59 -4.64 -1.24
CA LEU A 69 -3.49 -5.00 -0.34
C LEU A 69 -3.94 -5.99 0.73
N SER A 70 -5.11 -5.75 1.33
CA SER A 70 -5.72 -6.66 2.31
C SER A 70 -5.99 -8.05 1.70
N ALA A 71 -6.58 -8.09 0.51
CA ALA A 71 -6.85 -9.34 -0.20
C ALA A 71 -5.56 -10.09 -0.57
N ALA A 72 -4.52 -9.37 -1.01
CA ALA A 72 -3.23 -9.96 -1.32
C ALA A 72 -2.55 -10.56 -0.07
N TYR A 73 -2.67 -9.91 1.09
CA TYR A 73 -2.13 -10.40 2.35
C TYR A 73 -2.85 -11.68 2.83
N GLN A 74 -4.19 -11.70 2.74
CA GLN A 74 -5.02 -12.85 3.15
C GLN A 74 -4.85 -14.07 2.24
N CYS A 75 -4.46 -13.87 0.98
CA CYS A 75 -4.26 -14.97 0.02
C CYS A 75 -2.94 -15.73 0.26
N GLU A 76 -1.95 -15.09 0.90
CA GLU A 76 -0.61 -15.61 1.11
C GLU A 76 -0.36 -16.07 2.58
N SER A 77 -1.42 -16.07 3.41
CA SER A 77 -1.42 -16.44 4.83
C SER A 77 -1.95 -17.84 5.14
#